data_AF-A0A7C3LS21-F1
#
_entry.id   AF-A0A7C3LS21-F1
#
_cell.length_a   1.000
_cell.length_b   1.000
_cell.length_c   1.000
_cell.angle_alpha   90.00
_cell.angle_beta   90.00
_cell.angle_gamma   90.00
#
_symmetry.space_group_name_H-M   'P 1'
#
loop_
_entity.id
_entity.type
_entity.pdbx_description
1 polymer ?
#
loop_
_entity_poly.entity_id
_entity_poly.type
_entity_poly.pdbx_seq_one_letter_code
_entity_poly.pdbx_strand_id
1 'polypeptide(L)'
;MDLILWRHAEAGASGSGDDQRELTSKGRMAAREIASWLLPRLPSRFYLISSPAVRALETARCLQPDPEIVTMLSTGTTPQAFLQATGWPDRMETVVAVGHQPTLGLVASLVMTGELYPWAVKKGALWWFRIRPEKGEGPVLRVVISPEILDPFP
;
A
#
# COMPACT_ATOMS: atom_id res chain seq x y z
N MET A 1 12.01 -4.59 -10.01
CA MET A 1 11.17 -4.57 -8.80
C MET A 1 9.69 -4.41 -9.13
N ASP A 2 8.80 -5.03 -8.35
CA ASP A 2 7.38 -4.67 -8.26
C ASP A 2 7.12 -4.00 -6.91
N LEU A 3 6.50 -2.81 -6.93
CA LEU A 3 6.11 -2.05 -5.74
C LEU A 3 4.60 -1.86 -5.74
N ILE A 4 3.95 -2.38 -4.71
CA ILE A 4 2.52 -2.26 -4.49
C ILE A 4 2.30 -1.33 -3.31
N LEU A 5 1.71 -0.18 -3.56
CA LEU A 5 1.28 0.77 -2.55
C LEU A 5 -0.18 0.48 -2.21
N TRP A 6 -0.47 0.20 -0.95
CA TRP A 6 -1.83 -0.10 -0.50
C TRP A 6 -2.20 0.83 0.65
N ARG A 7 -3.19 1.71 0.44
CA ARG A 7 -3.69 2.53 1.54
C ARG A 7 -4.52 1.67 2.47
N HIS A 8 -4.34 1.85 3.78
CA HIS A 8 -5.21 1.23 4.77
C HIS A 8 -6.70 1.41 4.43
N ALA A 9 -7.52 0.42 4.76
CA ALA A 9 -8.95 0.45 4.52
C ALA A 9 -9.69 1.36 5.49
N GLU A 10 -11.01 1.42 5.39
CA GLU A 10 -11.85 2.26 6.25
C GLU A 10 -11.69 1.89 7.73
N ALA A 11 -11.36 2.90 8.54
CA ALA A 11 -11.18 2.77 9.98
C ALA A 11 -12.20 3.62 10.74
N GLY A 12 -12.63 3.13 11.91
CA GLY A 12 -13.61 3.76 12.79
C GLY A 12 -13.12 5.09 13.38
N ALA A 13 -13.89 5.63 14.32
CA ALA A 13 -13.51 6.83 15.05
C ALA A 13 -12.31 6.56 15.98
N SER A 14 -11.51 7.60 16.23
CA SER A 14 -10.46 7.56 17.24
C SER A 14 -11.10 7.51 18.63
N GLY A 15 -11.10 6.33 19.25
CA GLY A 15 -11.36 6.21 20.69
C GLY A 15 -10.18 6.81 21.48
N SER A 16 -9.15 6.00 21.68
CA SER A 16 -8.01 6.28 22.57
C SER A 16 -6.82 7.02 21.93
N GLY A 17 -6.84 7.23 20.61
CA GLY A 17 -5.78 7.86 19.81
C GLY A 17 -5.90 7.52 18.33
N ASP A 18 -5.39 8.36 17.41
CA ASP A 18 -5.56 8.11 15.96
C ASP A 18 -4.91 6.79 15.51
N ASP A 19 -3.74 6.44 16.04
CA ASP A 19 -3.01 5.24 15.63
C ASP A 19 -3.65 3.92 16.12
N GLN A 20 -4.55 4.00 17.11
CA GLN A 20 -5.28 2.85 17.65
C GLN A 20 -6.62 2.59 16.95
N ARG A 21 -6.94 3.37 15.91
CA ARG A 21 -8.18 3.16 15.15
C ARG A 21 -8.13 1.83 14.42
N GLU A 22 -9.09 0.98 14.77
CA GLU A 22 -9.36 -0.27 14.07
C GLU A 22 -10.16 -0.03 12.79
N LEU A 23 -10.04 -0.97 11.86
CA LEU A 23 -10.88 -1.05 10.68
C LEU A 23 -12.36 -1.19 11.09
N THR A 24 -13.24 -0.56 10.32
CA THR A 24 -14.68 -0.86 10.41
C THR A 24 -14.93 -2.26 9.84
N SER A 25 -16.10 -2.84 10.11
CA SER A 25 -16.50 -4.11 9.48
C SER A 25 -16.49 -4.01 7.94
N LYS A 26 -16.94 -2.86 7.40
CA LYS A 26 -16.87 -2.54 5.97
C LYS A 26 -15.43 -2.45 5.48
N GLY A 27 -14.56 -1.77 6.22
CA GLY A 27 -13.14 -1.65 5.90
C GLY A 27 -12.42 -3.00 5.86
N ARG A 28 -12.70 -3.90 6.82
CA ARG A 28 -12.16 -5.27 6.81
C ARG A 28 -12.63 -6.08 5.60
N MET A 29 -13.91 -5.96 5.22
CA MET A 29 -14.44 -6.64 4.03
C MET A 29 -13.73 -6.16 2.76
N ALA A 30 -13.68 -4.85 2.54
CA ALA A 30 -12.99 -4.25 1.40
C ALA A 30 -11.48 -4.62 1.35
N ALA A 31 -10.81 -4.69 2.49
CA ALA A 31 -9.41 -5.11 2.56
C ALA A 31 -9.24 -6.59 2.14
N ARG A 32 -10.15 -7.47 2.54
CA ARG A 32 -10.15 -8.89 2.16
C ARG A 32 -10.42 -9.09 0.67
N GLU A 33 -11.29 -8.29 0.06
CA GLU A 33 -11.55 -8.35 -1.38
C GLU A 33 -10.33 -7.97 -2.19
N ILE A 34 -9.67 -6.86 -1.83
CA ILE A 34 -8.40 -6.45 -2.45
C ILE A 34 -7.33 -7.52 -2.24
N ALA A 35 -7.22 -8.09 -1.03
CA ALA A 35 -6.26 -9.16 -0.75
C ALA A 35 -6.53 -10.42 -1.58
N SER A 36 -7.78 -10.86 -1.66
CA SER A 36 -8.21 -12.02 -2.46
C SER A 36 -7.94 -11.81 -3.94
N TRP A 37 -8.14 -10.58 -4.44
CA TRP A 37 -7.78 -10.21 -5.80
C TRP A 37 -6.26 -10.19 -6.00
N LEU A 38 -5.50 -9.67 -5.03
CA LEU A 38 -4.06 -9.45 -5.16
C LEU A 38 -3.26 -10.75 -5.04
N LEU A 39 -3.56 -11.58 -4.04
CA LEU A 39 -2.78 -12.78 -3.68
C LEU A 39 -2.47 -13.72 -4.87
N PRO A 40 -3.44 -14.12 -5.72
CA PRO A 40 -3.15 -14.99 -6.86
C PRO A 40 -2.32 -14.33 -7.97
N ARG A 41 -2.09 -13.01 -7.89
CA ARG A 41 -1.29 -12.23 -8.85
C ARG A 41 0.13 -11.92 -8.34
N LEU A 42 0.40 -12.17 -7.07
CA LEU A 42 1.74 -12.01 -6.48
C LEU A 42 2.63 -13.22 -6.81
N PRO A 43 3.97 -13.04 -6.85
CA PRO A 43 4.88 -14.18 -6.88
C PRO A 43 4.77 -15.00 -5.58
N SER A 44 5.27 -16.24 -5.61
CA SER A 44 5.29 -17.12 -4.42
C SER A 44 6.05 -16.51 -3.23
N ARG A 45 7.02 -15.62 -3.48
CA ARG A 45 7.78 -14.89 -2.46
C ARG A 45 7.67 -13.39 -2.70
N PHE A 46 7.09 -12.67 -1.74
CA PHE A 46 7.03 -11.22 -1.68
C PHE A 46 7.23 -10.75 -0.23
N TYR A 47 7.56 -9.48 -0.05
CA TYR A 47 7.62 -8.86 1.28
C TYR A 47 6.36 -8.06 1.52
N LEU A 48 5.71 -8.32 2.66
CA LEU A 48 4.59 -7.53 3.14
C LEU A 48 5.07 -6.66 4.30
N ILE A 49 5.12 -5.36 4.09
CA ILE A 49 5.49 -4.38 5.10
C ILE A 49 4.29 -3.48 5.41
N SER A 50 4.18 -3.04 6.66
CA SER A 50 3.06 -2.21 7.10
C SER A 50 3.51 -1.14 8.10
N SER A 51 2.79 -0.02 8.07
CA SER A 51 2.80 0.98 9.12
C SER A 51 2.42 0.36 10.49
N PRO A 52 2.98 0.84 11.61
CA PRO A 52 2.60 0.35 12.95
C PRO A 52 1.16 0.71 13.37
N ALA A 53 0.49 1.64 12.68
CA ALA A 53 -0.90 2.01 13.01
C ALA A 53 -1.86 0.82 12.83
N VAL A 54 -2.79 0.63 13.77
CA VAL A 54 -3.66 -0.56 13.86
C VAL A 54 -4.42 -0.81 12.56
N ARG A 55 -5.09 0.21 11.99
CA ARG A 55 -5.78 0.13 10.69
C ARG A 55 -4.91 -0.36 9.53
N ALA A 56 -3.63 -0.02 9.51
CA ALA A 56 -2.71 -0.45 8.45
C ALA A 56 -2.29 -1.90 8.67
N LEU A 57 -1.95 -2.27 9.91
CA LEU A 57 -1.66 -3.66 10.29
C LEU A 57 -2.83 -4.60 9.97
N GLU A 58 -4.05 -4.23 10.35
CA GLU A 58 -5.25 -5.02 10.05
C GLU A 58 -5.52 -5.15 8.55
N THR A 59 -5.26 -4.09 7.77
CA THR A 59 -5.37 -4.14 6.30
C THR A 59 -4.34 -5.12 5.73
N ALA A 60 -3.08 -5.03 6.15
CA ALA A 60 -2.01 -5.93 5.70
C ALA A 60 -2.30 -7.38 6.07
N ARG A 61 -2.80 -7.62 7.28
CA ARG A 61 -3.19 -8.95 7.78
C ARG A 61 -4.29 -9.64 6.98
N CYS A 62 -5.05 -8.89 6.18
CA CYS A 62 -6.01 -9.48 5.25
C CYS A 62 -5.32 -10.19 4.08
N LEU A 63 -4.07 -9.86 3.75
CA LEU A 63 -3.27 -10.52 2.72
C LEU A 63 -2.41 -11.66 3.29
N GLN A 64 -1.73 -11.43 4.41
CA GLN A 64 -0.92 -12.44 5.11
C GLN A 64 -0.83 -12.12 6.61
N PRO A 65 -0.89 -13.11 7.52
CA PRO A 65 -0.99 -12.88 8.97
C PRO A 65 0.16 -12.09 9.61
N ASP A 66 1.38 -12.22 9.07
CA ASP A 66 2.59 -11.69 9.70
C ASP A 66 3.30 -10.64 8.81
N PRO A 67 2.73 -9.43 8.66
CA PRO A 67 3.43 -8.32 8.00
C PRO A 67 4.60 -7.86 8.85
N GLU A 68 5.71 -7.48 8.21
CA GLU A 68 6.80 -6.79 8.88
C GLU A 68 6.36 -5.36 9.23
N ILE A 69 6.56 -4.96 10.48
CA ILE A 69 6.16 -3.64 10.98
C ILE A 69 7.30 -2.67 10.79
N VAL A 70 7.08 -1.61 10.00
CA VAL A 70 8.12 -0.65 9.63
C VAL A 70 7.70 0.77 10.01
N THR A 71 8.44 1.40 10.93
CA THR A 71 8.16 2.76 11.42
C THR A 71 8.28 3.82 10.34
N MET A 72 9.10 3.60 9.30
CA MET A 72 9.19 4.48 8.12
C MET A 72 7.91 4.52 7.27
N LEU A 73 6.91 3.68 7.57
CA LEU A 73 5.56 3.70 6.96
C LEU A 73 4.53 4.41 7.85
N SER A 74 4.95 5.02 8.97
CA SER A 74 4.04 5.73 9.89
C SER A 74 3.31 6.89 9.24
N THR A 75 2.24 7.34 9.90
CA THR A 75 1.53 8.56 9.55
C THR A 75 2.52 9.74 9.50
N GLY A 76 2.45 10.55 8.44
CA GLY A 76 3.33 11.71 8.28
C GLY A 76 4.79 11.43 7.89
N THR A 77 5.15 10.18 7.61
CA THR A 77 6.49 9.85 7.07
C THR A 77 6.75 10.52 5.72
N THR A 78 8.03 10.76 5.40
CA THR A 78 8.41 11.35 4.12
C THR A 78 8.34 10.32 2.98
N PRO A 79 8.08 10.75 1.73
CA PRO A 79 8.12 9.85 0.57
C PRO A 79 9.47 9.13 0.41
N GLN A 80 10.57 9.79 0.75
CA GLN A 80 11.92 9.26 0.67
C GLN A 80 12.14 8.14 1.70
N ALA A 81 11.75 8.35 2.95
CA ALA A 81 11.84 7.31 3.98
C ALA A 81 10.94 6.10 3.63
N PHE A 82 9.76 6.36 3.07
CA PHE A 82 8.88 5.30 2.58
C PHE A 82 9.53 4.47 1.46
N LEU A 83 10.12 5.12 0.45
CA LEU A 83 10.81 4.41 -0.64
C LEU A 83 12.07 3.67 -0.18
N GLN A 84 12.81 4.24 0.77
CA GLN A 84 13.96 3.56 1.39
C GLN A 84 13.51 2.27 2.08
N ALA A 85 12.40 2.30 2.81
CA ALA A 85 11.84 1.13 3.48
C ALA A 85 11.43 0.01 2.51
N THR A 86 11.00 0.36 1.30
CA THR A 86 10.62 -0.64 0.28
C THR A 86 11.84 -1.17 -0.49
N GLY A 87 13.00 -0.51 -0.40
CA GLY A 87 14.16 -0.82 -1.22
C GLY A 87 13.99 -0.45 -2.69
N TRP A 88 13.06 0.47 -2.99
CA TRP A 88 12.89 0.97 -4.35
C TRP A 88 14.07 1.87 -4.77
N PRO A 89 14.56 1.80 -6.03
CA PRO A 89 14.11 0.92 -7.12
C PRO A 89 14.87 -0.42 -7.23
N ASP A 90 15.87 -0.63 -6.39
CA ASP A 90 16.92 -1.64 -6.62
C ASP A 90 16.59 -3.04 -6.08
N ARG A 91 15.55 -3.18 -5.25
CA ARG A 91 15.17 -4.48 -4.70
C ARG A 91 14.67 -5.42 -5.80
N MET A 92 15.11 -6.67 -5.75
CA MET A 92 14.71 -7.67 -6.73
C MET A 92 13.30 -8.21 -6.45
N GLU A 93 12.96 -8.41 -5.17
CA GLU A 93 11.67 -8.98 -4.77
C GLU A 93 10.50 -7.99 -4.86
N THR A 94 9.29 -8.54 -4.95
CA THR A 94 8.05 -7.77 -4.87
C THR A 94 7.82 -7.27 -3.44
N VAL A 95 7.41 -6.00 -3.29
CA VAL A 95 7.06 -5.41 -2.00
C VAL A 95 5.62 -4.91 -2.04
N VAL A 96 4.82 -5.34 -1.06
CA VAL A 96 3.51 -4.79 -0.75
C VAL A 96 3.65 -3.94 0.49
N ALA A 97 3.40 -2.64 0.37
CA ALA A 97 3.59 -1.67 1.43
C ALA A 97 2.25 -1.03 1.81
N VAL A 98 1.83 -1.26 3.06
CA VAL A 98 0.56 -0.73 3.58
C VAL A 98 0.78 0.54 4.38
N GLY A 99 0.19 1.65 3.93
CA GLY A 99 0.48 2.99 4.47
C GLY A 99 -0.70 3.96 4.43
N HIS A 100 -0.37 5.25 4.44
CA HIS A 100 -1.32 6.35 4.66
C HIS A 100 -1.23 7.46 3.61
N GLN A 101 -2.30 8.23 3.50
CA GLN A 101 -2.22 9.55 2.88
C GLN A 101 -1.61 10.57 3.85
N PRO A 102 -0.96 11.64 3.36
CA PRO A 102 -0.72 11.95 1.94
C PRO A 102 0.49 11.22 1.32
N THR A 103 1.28 10.53 2.14
CA THR A 103 2.57 9.95 1.73
C THR A 103 2.44 9.01 0.54
N LEU A 104 1.44 8.12 0.52
CA LEU A 104 1.27 7.20 -0.61
C LEU A 104 1.02 7.92 -1.95
N GLY A 105 0.25 9.01 -1.95
CA GLY A 105 0.05 9.82 -3.16
C GLY A 105 1.33 10.46 -3.66
N LEU A 106 2.12 11.01 -2.73
CA LEU A 106 3.42 11.62 -3.02
C LEU A 106 4.46 10.58 -3.49
N VAL A 107 4.46 9.38 -2.91
CA VAL A 107 5.31 8.27 -3.35
C VAL A 107 4.92 7.81 -4.75
N ALA A 108 3.62 7.64 -5.01
CA ALA A 108 3.11 7.25 -6.31
C ALA A 108 3.52 8.23 -7.41
N SER A 109 3.42 9.54 -7.16
CA SER A 109 3.84 10.56 -8.11
C SER A 109 5.35 10.58 -8.29
N LEU A 110 6.12 10.51 -7.20
CA LEU A 110 7.58 10.54 -7.25
C LEU A 110 8.12 9.36 -8.04
N VAL A 111 7.56 8.17 -7.83
CA VAL A 111 7.87 6.98 -8.63
C VAL A 111 7.52 7.23 -10.09
N MET A 112 6.31 7.68 -10.40
CA MET A 112 5.84 7.76 -11.79
C MET A 112 6.50 8.89 -12.61
N THR A 113 6.75 10.04 -12.00
CA THR A 113 7.13 11.27 -12.72
C THR A 113 8.46 11.87 -12.28
N GLY A 114 9.06 11.36 -11.20
CA GLY A 114 10.23 11.98 -10.57
C GLY A 114 9.90 13.24 -9.74
N GLU A 115 8.63 13.59 -9.61
CA GLU A 115 8.16 14.85 -8.99
C GLU A 115 7.09 14.58 -7.92
N LEU A 116 6.97 15.49 -6.96
CA LEU A 116 6.03 15.35 -5.84
C LEU A 116 4.69 16.04 -6.14
N TYR A 117 3.65 15.24 -6.32
CA TYR A 117 2.27 15.67 -6.50
C TYR A 117 1.37 14.99 -5.45
N PRO A 118 0.45 15.72 -4.82
CA PRO A 118 -0.39 15.18 -3.74
C PRO A 118 -1.57 14.37 -4.29
N TRP A 119 -1.29 13.30 -5.06
CA TRP A 119 -2.32 12.47 -5.66
C TRP A 119 -3.21 11.80 -4.62
N ALA A 120 -4.50 11.68 -4.94
CA ALA A 120 -5.47 11.06 -4.06
C ALA A 120 -5.45 9.53 -4.20
N VAL A 121 -5.00 8.83 -3.16
CA VAL A 121 -5.17 7.38 -3.01
C VAL A 121 -6.34 7.14 -2.07
N LYS A 122 -7.44 6.53 -2.55
CA LYS A 122 -8.63 6.23 -1.74
C LYS A 122 -8.33 5.16 -0.68
N LYS A 123 -9.08 5.16 0.44
CA LYS A 123 -8.91 4.13 1.49
C LYS A 123 -9.12 2.75 0.89
N GLY A 124 -8.25 1.79 1.22
CA GLY A 124 -8.26 0.44 0.65
C GLY A 124 -7.78 0.34 -0.80
N ALA A 125 -7.49 1.45 -1.49
CA ALA A 125 -7.03 1.41 -2.87
C ALA A 125 -5.57 0.96 -2.97
N LEU A 126 -5.29 0.26 -4.07
CA LEU A 126 -4.02 -0.37 -4.39
C LEU A 126 -3.45 0.21 -5.69
N TRP A 127 -2.17 0.57 -5.68
CA TRP A 127 -1.42 1.03 -6.86
C TRP A 127 -0.20 0.13 -7.04
N TRP A 128 -0.03 -0.43 -8.24
CA TRP A 128 1.03 -1.37 -8.55
C TRP A 128 1.96 -0.80 -9.60
N PHE A 129 3.20 -0.53 -9.22
CA PHE A 129 4.29 -0.11 -10.09
C PHE A 129 5.27 -1.24 -10.37
N ARG A 130 5.88 -1.21 -11.56
CA ARG A 130 6.99 -2.09 -11.93
C ARG A 130 8.12 -1.29 -12.53
N ILE A 131 9.35 -1.58 -12.13
CA ILE A 131 10.56 -1.06 -12.78
C ILE A 131 11.53 -2.19 -13.10
N ARG A 132 12.27 -2.02 -14.20
CA ARG A 132 13.32 -2.92 -14.69
C ARG A 132 14.58 -2.09 -14.96
N PRO A 133 15.37 -1.74 -13.93
CA PRO A 133 16.53 -0.87 -14.06
C PRO A 133 17.52 -1.37 -15.11
N GLU A 134 17.67 -2.69 -15.26
CA GLU A 134 18.53 -3.34 -16.23
C GLU A 134 18.16 -3.04 -17.70
N LYS A 135 16.92 -2.60 -17.95
CA LYS A 135 16.43 -2.25 -19.29
C LYS A 135 16.55 -0.75 -19.59
N GLY A 136 16.94 0.07 -18.61
CA GLY A 136 16.92 1.54 -18.74
C GLY A 136 15.50 2.13 -18.90
N GLU A 137 14.47 1.34 -18.61
CA GLU A 137 13.07 1.77 -18.69
C GLU A 137 12.66 2.49 -17.39
N GLY A 138 11.88 3.56 -17.54
CA GLY A 138 11.20 4.19 -16.41
C GLY A 138 10.15 3.27 -15.77
N PRO A 139 9.65 3.61 -14.57
CA PRO A 139 8.62 2.81 -13.92
C PRO A 139 7.30 2.83 -14.68
N VAL A 140 6.62 1.68 -14.66
CA VAL A 140 5.33 1.45 -15.31
C VAL A 140 4.26 1.26 -14.24
N LEU A 141 3.18 2.02 -14.33
CA LEU A 141 1.96 1.78 -13.56
C LEU A 141 1.21 0.60 -14.18
N ARG A 142 1.22 -0.54 -13.50
CA ARG A 142 0.57 -1.78 -13.97
C ARG A 142 -0.91 -1.80 -13.70
N VAL A 143 -1.31 -1.38 -12.50
CA VAL A 143 -2.69 -1.50 -12.00
C VAL A 143 -2.97 -0.40 -10.98
N VAL A 144 -4.18 0.17 -11.04
CA VAL A 144 -4.80 0.92 -9.93
C VAL A 144 -6.17 0.33 -9.67
N ILE A 145 -6.46 -0.04 -8.42
CA ILE A 145 -7.75 -0.59 -8.03
C ILE A 145 -8.27 0.13 -6.80
N SER A 146 -9.54 0.52 -6.86
CA SER A 146 -10.32 0.93 -5.70
C SER A 146 -11.18 -0.26 -5.25
N PRO A 147 -11.42 -0.47 -3.94
CA PRO A 147 -12.28 -1.57 -3.50
C PRO A 147 -13.68 -1.57 -4.15
N GLU A 148 -14.22 -0.37 -4.39
CA GLU A 148 -15.52 -0.15 -5.04
C GLU A 148 -15.66 -0.77 -6.44
N ILE A 149 -14.56 -1.05 -7.15
CA ILE A 149 -14.62 -1.68 -8.48
C ILE A 149 -14.52 -3.21 -8.42
N LEU A 150 -14.24 -3.78 -7.25
CA LEU A 150 -14.24 -5.23 -7.03
C LEU A 150 -15.60 -5.75 -6.59
N ASP A 151 -16.46 -4.87 -6.09
CA ASP A 151 -17.85 -5.18 -5.79
C ASP A 151 -18.63 -5.27 -7.12
N PRO A 152 -19.22 -6.42 -7.47
CA PRO A 152 -19.83 -6.58 -8.79
C PRO A 152 -20.98 -5.61 -9.05
N PHE A 153 -21.73 -5.15 -8.03
CA PHE A 153 -22.78 -4.12 -8.10
C PHE A 153 -23.16 -3.69 -6.65
N PRO A 154 -23.61 -2.43 -6.42
CA PRO A 154 -24.25 -2.02 -5.16
C PRO A 154 -25.58 -2.72 -4.87
#